data_AF-A0A7X7HUE5-F1
#
_entry.id   AF-A0A7X7HUE5-F1
#
_cell.length_a   1.000
_cell.length_b   1.000
_cell.length_c   1.000
_cell.angle_alpha   90.00
_cell.angle_beta   90.00
_cell.angle_gamma   90.00
#
_symmetry.space_group_name_H-M   'P 1'
#
loop_
_entity.id
_entity.type
_entity.pdbx_description
1 polymer ?
#
loop_
_entity_poly.entity_id
_entity_poly.type
_entity_poly.pdbx_seq_one_letter_code
_entity_poly.pdbx_strand_id
1 'polypeptide(L)'
;LAFGALNSHGALIHPCGVTGWDLGHWRVVDDATNTEAWWALGGHGLYDLERGHGDGAAEIYAYRLASFLVDAVQLFRPRTVLLTGGIVVGLGEALHGPVTEQMNTLPTSVPTPRVVFSPSRDTALFGAAVAAGLALPETR
;
A
#
# COMPACT_ATOMS: atom_id res chain seq x y z
N LEU A 1 0.81 -4.74 8.31
CA LEU A 1 1.03 -3.83 7.15
C LEU A 1 2.45 -3.30 7.24
N ALA A 2 3.20 -3.23 6.14
CA ALA A 2 4.56 -2.69 6.15
C ALA A 2 4.65 -1.49 5.21
N PHE A 3 5.44 -0.48 5.59
CA PHE A 3 5.65 0.73 4.81
C PHE A 3 7.14 1.08 4.76
N GLY A 4 7.57 1.70 3.67
CA GLY A 4 8.91 2.24 3.50
C GLY A 4 8.89 3.40 2.54
N ALA A 5 9.78 4.36 2.74
CA ALA A 5 9.92 5.52 1.87
C ALA A 5 11.38 5.64 1.40
N LEU A 6 11.55 5.99 0.12
CA LEU A 6 12.85 6.31 -0.45
C LEU A 6 12.96 7.83 -0.61
N ASN A 7 14.13 8.39 -0.36
CA ASN A 7 14.41 9.79 -0.67
C ASN A 7 14.63 10.01 -2.17
N SER A 8 14.90 11.25 -2.57
CA SER A 8 15.17 11.62 -3.96
C SER A 8 16.40 10.93 -4.58
N HIS A 9 17.28 10.35 -3.76
CA HIS A 9 18.46 9.60 -4.19
C HIS A 9 18.22 8.09 -4.23
N GLY A 10 17.00 7.63 -3.97
CA GLY A 10 16.68 6.20 -3.90
C GLY A 10 17.16 5.50 -2.62
N ALA A 11 17.67 6.25 -1.64
CA ALA A 11 18.06 5.68 -0.36
C ALA A 11 16.85 5.53 0.56
N LEU A 12 16.81 4.44 1.34
CA LEU A 12 15.78 4.22 2.34
C LEU A 12 15.84 5.33 3.40
N ILE A 13 14.70 5.97 3.64
CA ILE A 13 14.56 6.92 4.74
C ILE A 13 14.37 6.11 6.00
N HIS A 14 15.25 6.28 6.98
CA HIS A 14 15.10 5.66 8.29
C HIS A 14 14.45 6.65 9.25
N PRO A 15 13.30 6.33 9.88
CA PRO A 15 12.71 7.18 10.88
C PRO A 15 13.63 7.28 12.09
N CYS A 16 13.74 8.47 12.67
CA CYS A 16 14.46 8.67 13.92
C CYS A 16 13.59 8.13 15.08
N GLY A 17 13.65 6.83 15.38
CA GLY A 17 12.91 6.25 16.51
C GLY A 17 12.76 4.72 16.48
N VAL A 18 12.18 4.17 17.55
CA VAL A 18 11.95 2.73 17.73
C VAL A 18 10.69 2.19 17.01
N THR A 19 9.77 3.06 16.60
CA THR A 19 8.47 2.70 16.00
C THR A 19 8.48 2.78 14.47
N GLY A 20 9.62 2.46 13.84
CA GLY A 20 9.89 2.77 12.44
C GLY A 20 8.73 2.43 11.49
N TRP A 21 8.33 3.39 10.65
CA TRP A 21 7.34 3.29 9.56
C TRP A 21 6.08 2.44 9.82
N ASP A 22 5.68 2.23 11.08
CA ASP A 22 4.54 1.38 11.37
C ASP A 22 3.25 2.17 11.17
N LEU A 23 2.67 2.01 9.97
CA LEU A 23 1.35 2.54 9.63
C LEU A 23 0.24 1.54 9.97
N GLY A 24 0.53 0.42 10.63
CA GLY A 24 -0.45 -0.59 10.97
C GLY A 24 -1.57 -0.07 11.87
N HIS A 25 -1.24 0.83 12.80
CA HIS A 25 -2.20 1.45 13.71
C HIS A 25 -2.90 2.69 13.10
N TRP A 26 -2.62 3.04 11.85
CA TRP A 26 -3.38 4.07 11.14
C TRP A 26 -4.84 3.63 11.05
N ARG A 27 -5.79 4.49 11.44
CA ARG A 27 -7.21 4.19 11.34
C ARG A 27 -7.75 4.48 9.95
N VAL A 28 -8.24 3.45 9.28
CA VAL A 28 -8.96 3.58 8.02
C VAL A 28 -10.42 3.90 8.33
N VAL A 29 -11.02 4.77 7.52
CA VAL A 29 -12.44 5.10 7.66
C VAL A 29 -13.26 3.94 7.10
N ASP A 30 -13.83 3.12 7.98
CA ASP A 30 -14.83 2.11 7.65
C ASP A 30 -15.79 1.85 8.82
N ASP A 31 -16.83 1.06 8.55
CA ASP A 31 -17.84 0.64 9.55
C ASP A 31 -17.45 -0.69 10.24
N ALA A 32 -16.20 -1.14 10.13
CA ALA A 32 -15.78 -2.42 10.67
C ALA A 32 -15.48 -2.34 12.17
N THR A 33 -15.45 -3.51 12.82
CA THR A 33 -15.11 -3.63 14.25
C THR A 33 -13.66 -3.30 14.55
N ASN A 34 -12.77 -3.43 13.56
CA ASN A 34 -11.37 -3.03 13.66
C ASN A 34 -10.97 -2.18 12.45
N THR A 35 -10.73 -0.90 12.72
CA THR A 35 -10.37 0.14 11.74
C THR A 35 -8.86 0.27 11.54
N GLU A 36 -8.03 -0.48 12.28
CA GLU A 36 -6.57 -0.40 12.13
C GLU A 36 -6.13 -0.95 10.77
N ALA A 37 -5.28 -0.22 10.05
CA ALA A 37 -4.85 -0.56 8.71
C ALA A 37 -4.19 -1.94 8.61
N TRP A 38 -3.50 -2.42 9.66
CA TRP A 38 -2.93 -3.77 9.66
C TRP A 38 -3.99 -4.86 9.56
N TRP A 39 -5.18 -4.63 10.14
CA TRP A 39 -6.33 -5.53 10.04
C TRP A 39 -7.11 -5.25 8.76
N ALA A 40 -7.57 -4.00 8.60
CA ALA A 40 -8.51 -3.58 7.57
C ALA A 40 -7.96 -3.70 6.14
N LEU A 41 -6.65 -3.51 5.96
CA LEU A 41 -5.94 -3.72 4.69
C LEU A 41 -5.12 -5.03 4.67
N GLY A 42 -5.17 -5.80 5.76
CA GLY A 42 -4.52 -7.10 5.87
C GLY A 42 -5.39 -8.24 5.35
N GLY A 43 -4.85 -9.46 5.43
CA GLY A 43 -5.56 -10.66 4.98
C GLY A 43 -6.85 -10.93 5.77
N HIS A 44 -6.88 -10.60 7.07
CA HIS A 44 -8.09 -10.73 7.89
C HIS A 44 -9.22 -9.82 7.42
N GLY A 45 -8.94 -8.53 7.19
CA GLY A 45 -9.93 -7.59 6.68
C GLY A 45 -10.45 -7.98 5.29
N LEU A 46 -9.59 -8.49 4.41
CA LEU A 46 -10.03 -9.01 3.11
C LEU A 46 -10.89 -10.27 3.26
N TYR A 47 -10.50 -11.22 4.11
CA TYR A 47 -11.27 -12.43 4.37
C TYR A 47 -12.66 -12.14 4.94
N ASP A 48 -12.77 -11.18 5.86
CA ASP A 48 -14.06 -10.75 6.42
C ASP A 48 -14.95 -10.13 5.33
N LEU A 49 -14.37 -9.34 4.42
CA LEU A 49 -15.08 -8.79 3.26
C LEU A 49 -15.54 -9.90 2.31
N GLU A 50 -14.68 -10.86 1.98
CA GLU A 50 -15.03 -12.01 1.12
C GLU A 50 -16.19 -12.82 1.71
N ARG A 51 -16.17 -13.03 3.03
CA ARG A 51 -17.24 -13.73 3.75
C ARG A 51 -18.55 -12.95 3.76
N GLY A 52 -18.49 -11.62 3.89
CA GLY A 52 -19.68 -10.77 4.01
C GLY A 52 -20.30 -10.34 2.67
N HIS A 53 -19.47 -10.19 1.63
CA HIS A 53 -19.86 -9.52 0.38
C HIS A 53 -19.59 -10.36 -0.87
N GLY A 54 -18.93 -11.52 -0.76
CA GLY A 54 -18.62 -12.39 -1.89
C GLY A 54 -17.85 -11.63 -2.98
N ASP A 55 -18.39 -11.63 -4.19
CA ASP A 55 -17.77 -10.99 -5.37
C ASP A 55 -17.54 -9.47 -5.20
N GLY A 56 -18.31 -8.80 -4.33
CA GLY A 56 -18.13 -7.36 -4.06
C GLY A 56 -16.95 -7.02 -3.15
N ALA A 57 -16.33 -8.02 -2.52
CA ALA A 57 -15.26 -7.81 -1.53
C ALA A 57 -14.03 -7.10 -2.12
N ALA A 58 -13.65 -7.45 -3.35
CA ALA A 58 -12.49 -6.89 -4.02
C ALA A 58 -12.62 -5.37 -4.24
N GLU A 59 -13.80 -4.92 -4.68
CA GLU A 59 -14.08 -3.51 -4.91
C GLU A 59 -14.10 -2.72 -3.59
N ILE A 60 -14.75 -3.25 -2.55
CA ILE A 60 -14.78 -2.61 -1.22
C ILE A 60 -13.36 -2.49 -0.65
N TYR A 61 -12.57 -3.57 -0.75
CA TYR A 61 -11.17 -3.54 -0.34
C TYR A 61 -10.37 -2.48 -1.12
N ALA A 62 -10.58 -2.40 -2.44
CA ALA A 62 -9.89 -1.45 -3.29
C ALA A 62 -10.18 0.01 -2.90
N TYR A 63 -11.44 0.37 -2.64
CA TYR A 63 -11.79 1.71 -2.14
C TYR A 63 -11.21 2.00 -0.77
N ARG A 64 -11.22 1.01 0.14
CA ARG A 64 -10.61 1.14 1.47
C ARG A 64 -9.11 1.40 1.38
N LEU A 65 -8.39 0.63 0.55
CA LEU A 65 -6.97 0.85 0.27
C LEU A 65 -6.75 2.24 -0.32
N ALA A 66 -7.55 2.60 -1.31
CA ALA A 66 -7.42 3.85 -2.03
C ALA A 66 -7.62 5.09 -1.13
N SER A 67 -8.59 5.04 -0.21
CA SER A 67 -8.80 6.06 0.81
C SER A 67 -7.58 6.22 1.74
N PHE A 68 -7.05 5.11 2.26
CA PHE A 68 -5.80 5.13 3.03
C PHE A 68 -4.63 5.74 2.24
N LEU A 69 -4.52 5.43 0.94
CA LEU A 69 -3.47 5.99 0.09
C LEU A 69 -3.64 7.49 -0.10
N VAL A 70 -4.85 8.01 -0.24
CA VAL A 70 -5.10 9.46 -0.34
C VAL A 70 -4.56 10.17 0.90
N ASP A 71 -4.84 9.65 2.09
CA ASP A 71 -4.32 10.21 3.34
C ASP A 71 -2.79 10.15 3.42
N ALA A 72 -2.20 8.99 3.09
CA ALA A 72 -0.75 8.81 3.09
C ALA A 72 -0.07 9.73 2.06
N VAL A 73 -0.65 9.92 0.88
CA VAL A 73 -0.12 10.79 -0.17
C VAL A 73 -0.15 12.25 0.25
N GLN A 74 -1.21 12.70 0.92
CA GLN A 74 -1.28 14.07 1.44
C GLN A 74 -0.21 14.34 2.49
N LEU A 75 0.10 13.34 3.33
CA LEU A 75 1.11 13.44 4.39
C LEU A 75 2.54 13.38 3.85
N PHE A 76 2.86 12.37 3.04
CA PHE A 76 4.24 12.10 2.60
C PHE A 76 4.61 12.78 1.28
N ARG A 77 3.61 13.20 0.49
CA ARG A 77 3.76 13.80 -0.84
C ARG A 77 4.77 13.08 -1.76
N PRO A 78 4.64 11.75 -1.91
CA PRO A 78 5.55 11.00 -2.76
C PRO A 78 5.34 11.35 -4.23
N ARG A 79 6.36 11.13 -5.07
CA ARG A 79 6.19 11.13 -6.53
C ARG A 79 5.63 9.81 -7.06
N THR A 80 5.91 8.71 -6.34
CA THR A 80 5.52 7.35 -6.72
C THR A 80 5.07 6.58 -5.48
N VAL A 81 3.96 5.87 -5.60
CA VAL A 81 3.49 4.88 -4.62
C VAL A 81 3.67 3.50 -5.23
N LEU A 82 4.41 2.63 -4.55
CA LEU A 82 4.58 1.23 -4.95
C LEU A 82 3.75 0.33 -4.03
N LEU A 83 2.82 -0.41 -4.62
CA LEU A 83 1.98 -1.40 -3.94
C LEU A 83 2.52 -2.80 -4.23
N THR A 84 2.77 -3.59 -3.19
CA THR A 84 3.37 -4.94 -3.31
C THR A 84 2.70 -5.93 -2.37
N GLY A 85 2.93 -7.22 -2.63
CA GLY A 85 2.56 -8.31 -1.74
C GLY A 85 1.42 -9.17 -2.27
N GLY A 86 1.08 -10.22 -1.52
CA GLY A 86 0.15 -11.25 -1.97
C GLY A 86 -1.24 -10.73 -2.33
N ILE A 87 -1.78 -9.79 -1.55
CA ILE A 87 -3.11 -9.21 -1.80
C ILE A 87 -3.11 -8.38 -3.09
N VAL A 88 -2.09 -7.53 -3.28
CA VAL A 88 -1.96 -6.71 -4.49
C VAL A 88 -1.90 -7.58 -5.74
N VAL A 89 -1.10 -8.65 -5.71
CA VAL A 89 -1.02 -9.61 -6.82
C VAL A 89 -2.32 -10.40 -6.99
N GLY A 90 -2.99 -10.74 -5.88
CA GLY A 90 -4.24 -11.51 -5.89
C GLY A 90 -5.42 -10.75 -6.48
N LEU A 91 -5.57 -9.47 -6.12
CA LEU A 91 -6.67 -8.62 -6.59
C LEU A 91 -6.37 -7.98 -7.97
N GLY A 92 -5.10 -7.73 -8.28
CA GLY A 92 -4.65 -7.29 -9.60
C GLY A 92 -5.40 -6.06 -10.12
N GLU A 93 -5.93 -6.16 -11.34
CA GLU A 93 -6.63 -5.08 -12.05
C GLU A 93 -7.85 -4.53 -11.30
N ALA A 94 -8.46 -5.32 -10.39
CA ALA A 94 -9.59 -4.85 -9.58
C ALA A 94 -9.23 -3.64 -8.71
N LEU A 95 -7.94 -3.46 -8.39
CA LEU A 95 -7.46 -2.30 -7.64
C LEU A 95 -7.36 -1.03 -8.49
N HIS A 96 -7.17 -1.15 -9.80
CA HIS A 96 -6.74 -0.03 -10.65
C HIS A 96 -7.80 1.08 -10.74
N GLY A 97 -9.06 0.71 -10.97
CA GLY A 97 -10.18 1.65 -11.09
C GLY A 97 -10.38 2.47 -9.81
N PRO A 98 -10.70 1.83 -8.67
CA PRO A 98 -10.95 2.52 -7.41
C PRO A 98 -9.75 3.34 -6.91
N VAL A 99 -8.52 2.84 -7.08
CA VAL A 99 -7.32 3.60 -6.72
C VAL A 99 -7.17 4.84 -7.59
N THR A 100 -7.34 4.71 -8.91
CA THR A 100 -7.26 5.87 -9.83
C THR A 100 -8.34 6.90 -9.51
N GLU A 101 -9.56 6.45 -9.27
CA GLU A 101 -10.69 7.30 -8.93
C GLU A 101 -10.42 8.12 -7.66
N GLN A 102 -10.00 7.47 -6.57
CA GLN A 102 -9.70 8.16 -5.31
C GLN A 102 -8.50 9.09 -5.43
N MET A 103 -7.46 8.73 -6.18
CA MET A 103 -6.32 9.63 -6.42
C MET A 103 -6.74 10.94 -7.11
N ASN A 104 -7.81 10.92 -7.92
CA ASN A 104 -8.35 12.14 -8.54
C ASN A 104 -9.12 13.05 -7.56
N THR A 105 -9.37 12.59 -6.32
CA THR A 105 -10.00 13.39 -5.27
C THR A 105 -9.00 14.24 -4.48
N LEU A 106 -7.69 14.06 -4.73
CA LEU A 106 -6.65 14.85 -4.08
C LEU A 106 -6.85 16.35 -4.33
N PRO A 107 -6.58 17.21 -3.33
CA PRO A 107 -6.61 18.65 -3.52
C PRO A 107 -5.68 19.08 -4.67
N THR A 108 -6.07 20.09 -5.44
CA THR A 108 -5.27 20.59 -6.59
C THR A 108 -3.87 21.09 -6.20
N SER A 109 -3.63 21.36 -4.93
CA SER A 109 -2.32 21.73 -4.36
C SER A 109 -1.39 20.54 -4.10
N VAL A 110 -1.90 19.30 -4.20
CA VAL A 110 -1.16 18.06 -4.00
C VAL A 110 -1.01 17.36 -5.36
N PRO A 111 0.23 17.24 -5.89
CA PRO A 111 0.45 16.52 -7.13
C PRO A 111 0.04 15.04 -7.01
N THR A 112 -0.73 14.55 -7.98
CA THR A 112 -1.10 13.13 -8.04
C THR A 112 0.14 12.27 -8.28
N PRO A 113 0.47 11.31 -7.40
CA PRO A 113 1.62 10.44 -7.58
C PRO A 113 1.35 9.39 -8.65
N ARG A 114 2.42 8.86 -9.23
CA ARG A 114 2.32 7.62 -10.02
C ARG A 114 2.10 6.44 -9.08
N VAL A 115 1.00 5.71 -9.23
CA VAL A 115 0.78 4.44 -8.52
C VAL A 115 1.28 3.29 -9.38
N VAL A 116 2.10 2.40 -8.78
CA VAL A 116 2.68 1.23 -9.44
C VAL A 116 2.34 -0.01 -8.64
N PHE A 117 1.79 -1.02 -9.31
CA PHE A 117 1.47 -2.32 -8.73
C PHE A 117 2.59 -3.31 -9.07
N SER A 118 3.24 -3.87 -8.05
CA SER A 118 4.27 -4.89 -8.24
C SER A 118 3.61 -6.20 -8.68
N PRO A 119 4.09 -6.85 -9.76
CA PRO A 119 3.61 -8.18 -10.14
C PRO A 119 4.17 -9.29 -9.23
N SER A 120 5.11 -8.98 -8.34
CA SER A 120 5.84 -9.97 -7.55
C SER A 120 5.30 -10.12 -6.13
N ARG A 121 4.98 -11.36 -5.76
CA ARG A 121 4.65 -11.75 -4.37
C ARG A 121 5.88 -11.74 -3.44
N ASP A 122 7.06 -11.86 -4.01
CA ASP A 122 8.33 -12.07 -3.29
C ASP A 122 9.15 -10.79 -3.17
N THR A 123 8.53 -9.62 -3.37
CA THR A 123 9.23 -8.32 -3.36
C THR A 123 10.02 -8.10 -2.07
N ALA A 124 9.46 -8.49 -0.91
CA ALA A 124 10.13 -8.38 0.38
C ALA A 124 11.33 -9.34 0.50
N LEU A 125 11.18 -10.58 0.01
CA LEU A 125 12.25 -11.58 0.03
C LEU A 125 13.41 -11.14 -0.88
N PHE A 126 13.11 -10.64 -2.08
CA PHE A 126 14.11 -10.11 -2.99
C PHE A 126 14.84 -8.90 -2.38
N GLY A 127 14.10 -7.96 -1.78
CA GLY A 127 14.68 -6.80 -1.10
C GLY A 127 15.61 -7.21 0.05
N ALA A 128 15.22 -8.21 0.85
CA ALA A 128 16.05 -8.75 1.91
C ALA A 128 17.33 -9.43 1.37
N ALA A 129 17.22 -10.19 0.28
CA ALA A 129 18.36 -10.81 -0.37
C ALA A 129 19.35 -9.78 -0.92
N VAL A 130 18.88 -8.71 -1.55
CA VAL A 130 19.71 -7.59 -2.02
C VAL A 130 20.39 -6.90 -0.83
N ALA A 131 19.65 -6.60 0.24
CA ALA A 131 20.21 -5.98 1.44
C ALA A 131 21.27 -6.84 2.14
N ALA A 132 21.12 -8.18 2.08
CA ALA A 132 22.09 -9.14 2.60
C ALA A 132 23.27 -9.41 1.64
N GLY A 133 23.30 -8.79 0.46
CA GLY A 133 24.32 -9.04 -0.56
C GLY A 133 24.23 -10.41 -1.24
N LEU A 134 23.08 -11.08 -1.13
CA LEU A 134 22.80 -12.41 -1.69
C LEU A 134 22.20 -12.34 -3.11
N ALA A 135 21.78 -11.16 -3.55
CA ALA A 135 21.26 -10.90 -4.89
C ALA A 135 21.78 -9.56 -5.42
N LEU A 136 21.97 -9.47 -6.74
CA LEU A 136 22.32 -8.22 -7.43
C LEU A 136 21.07 -7.67 -8.12
N PRO A 137 20.73 -6.38 -7.94
CA PRO A 137 19.69 -5.76 -8.76
C PRO A 137 20.17 -5.73 -10.22
N GLU A 138 19.31 -6.18 -11.15
CA GLU A 138 19.61 -6.02 -12.58
C GLU A 138 19.79 -4.53 -12.88
N THR A 139 20.94 -4.16 -13.43
CA THR A 139 21.16 -2.81 -13.96
C THR A 139 20.44 -2.71 -15.29
N ARG A 140 19.39 -1.89 -15.35
CA ARG A 140 18.75 -1.47 -16.59
C ARG A 140 19.09 -0.01 -16.87
#